data_AF-A0A923AIM0-F1
#
_entry.id   AF-A0A923AIM0-F1
#
_cell.length_a   1.000
_cell.length_b   1.000
_cell.length_c   1.000
_cell.angle_alpha   90.00
_cell.angle_beta   90.00
_cell.angle_gamma   90.00
#
_symmetry.space_group_name_H-M   'P 1'
#
loop_
_entity.id
_entity.type
_entity.pdbx_description
1 polymer ?
#
loop_
_entity_poly.entity_id
_entity_poly.type
_entity_poly.pdbx_seq_one_letter_code
_entity_poly.pdbx_strand_id
1 'polypeptide(L)'
;MRADPAALAPERLLVFEVRGSVNNFAAAVQRVPGLELIDEEELGSDDDKEPVAYLLVPDARALAELLSLWRRWNADQLQFGETPWRGVFELLRDLRPWGPQDRVQRIDASFLAEEIEERGEDELVPLEIELIYRASEVQAQAREDEVRAAVTARGGDIISRARLPDIAYHALLVDLPVRAIREIIDRAEGGIASLEPVMHIRPQSLATTIEIEDVTDAGTAAAVGNLREPILALLDGVPVAAHPLLAAHLVVDDQFDLEPHAPVDQRVHGTAMASLLVHGDRNNPAPALPRRIHVVPVMGAGDRFPARRLVV
;
A
#
# COMPACT_ATOMS: atom_id res chain seq x y z
N MET A 1 -26.64 -13.69 -8.55
CA MET A 1 -25.47 -13.51 -7.67
C MET A 1 -24.32 -13.06 -8.57
N ARG A 2 -24.20 -11.74 -8.81
CA ARG A 2 -23.03 -11.18 -9.49
C ARG A 2 -21.95 -11.11 -8.42
N ALA A 3 -20.87 -11.85 -8.60
CA ALA A 3 -19.68 -11.70 -7.76
C ALA A 3 -19.18 -10.27 -7.97
N ASP A 4 -18.91 -9.59 -6.87
CA ASP A 4 -18.36 -8.25 -6.86
C ASP A 4 -16.99 -8.26 -7.57
N PRO A 5 -16.80 -7.53 -8.68
CA PRO A 5 -15.52 -7.44 -9.39
C PRO A 5 -14.38 -6.90 -8.51
N ALA A 6 -14.70 -6.19 -7.42
CA ALA A 6 -13.73 -5.64 -6.47
C ALA A 6 -13.17 -6.66 -5.47
N ALA A 7 -13.75 -7.86 -5.37
CA ALA A 7 -13.17 -8.93 -4.55
C ALA A 7 -12.06 -9.62 -5.36
N LEU A 8 -10.91 -8.94 -5.49
CA LEU A 8 -9.69 -9.52 -6.05
C LEU A 8 -9.45 -10.85 -5.34
N ALA A 9 -9.38 -11.91 -6.14
CA ALA A 9 -9.02 -13.24 -5.69
C ALA A 9 -7.68 -13.55 -6.37
N PRO A 10 -6.52 -13.27 -5.75
CA PRO A 10 -5.20 -13.54 -6.32
C PRO A 10 -4.95 -14.95 -6.84
N GLU A 11 -5.69 -15.96 -6.37
CA GLU A 11 -5.70 -17.28 -7.01
C GLU A 11 -6.25 -17.27 -8.45
N ARG A 12 -6.76 -16.12 -8.91
CA ARG A 12 -7.23 -15.80 -10.25
C ARG A 12 -6.50 -14.61 -10.87
N LEU A 13 -5.48 -14.06 -10.21
CA LEU A 13 -4.65 -13.01 -10.80
C LEU A 13 -3.51 -13.66 -11.58
N LEU A 14 -3.43 -13.27 -12.85
CA LEU A 14 -2.30 -13.55 -13.71
C LEU A 14 -1.52 -12.27 -13.93
N VAL A 15 -0.20 -12.43 -13.90
CA VAL A 15 0.77 -11.39 -14.18
C VAL A 15 1.27 -11.61 -15.59
N PHE A 16 1.02 -10.63 -16.45
CA PHE A 16 1.44 -10.58 -17.84
C PHE A 16 2.60 -9.59 -17.93
N GLU A 17 3.81 -10.09 -18.10
CA GLU A 17 4.97 -9.21 -18.32
C GLU A 17 5.03 -8.90 -19.81
N VAL A 18 4.85 -7.64 -20.20
CA VAL A 18 4.63 -7.24 -21.61
C VAL A 18 5.97 -6.93 -22.30
N ARG A 19 6.05 -7.30 -23.59
CA ARG A 19 7.13 -6.89 -24.51
C ARG A 19 6.71 -5.63 -25.25
N GLY A 20 7.33 -4.50 -24.92
CA GLY A 20 7.07 -3.24 -25.61
C GLY A 20 5.75 -2.61 -25.18
N SER A 21 4.95 -2.11 -26.13
CA SER A 21 3.83 -1.23 -25.81
C SER A 21 2.64 -1.97 -25.19
N VAL A 22 2.21 -1.46 -24.04
CA VAL A 22 1.04 -1.93 -23.30
C VAL A 22 -0.25 -1.72 -24.10
N ASN A 23 -0.34 -0.65 -24.89
CA ASN A 23 -1.50 -0.38 -25.74
C ASN A 23 -1.76 -1.50 -26.77
N ASN A 24 -0.69 -2.07 -27.33
CA ASN A 24 -0.80 -3.20 -28.27
C ASN A 24 -1.28 -4.46 -27.55
N PHE A 25 -0.81 -4.67 -26.31
CA PHE A 25 -1.25 -5.79 -25.48
C PHE A 25 -2.73 -5.67 -25.12
N ALA A 26 -3.19 -4.51 -24.66
CA ALA A 26 -4.59 -4.26 -24.35
C ALA A 26 -5.51 -4.51 -25.56
N ALA A 27 -5.13 -4.03 -26.74
CA ALA A 27 -5.86 -4.27 -27.99
C ALA A 27 -5.91 -5.75 -28.40
N ALA A 28 -4.87 -6.53 -28.08
CA ALA A 28 -4.83 -7.97 -28.33
C ALA A 28 -5.73 -8.74 -27.34
N VAL A 29 -5.71 -8.37 -26.06
CA VAL A 29 -6.54 -8.97 -25.01
C VAL A 29 -8.04 -8.75 -25.29
N GLN A 30 -8.44 -7.57 -25.74
CA GLN A 30 -9.85 -7.27 -26.08
C GLN A 30 -10.43 -8.17 -27.19
N ARG A 31 -9.57 -8.82 -28.01
CA ARG A 31 -10.00 -9.76 -29.06
C ARG A 31 -10.24 -11.17 -28.53
N VAL A 32 -9.87 -11.44 -27.28
CA VAL A 32 -10.03 -12.75 -26.64
C VAL A 32 -11.30 -12.75 -25.80
N PRO A 33 -12.31 -13.58 -26.13
CA PRO A 33 -13.54 -13.66 -25.34
C PRO A 33 -13.28 -14.16 -23.92
N GLY A 34 -13.80 -13.45 -22.92
CA GLY A 34 -13.78 -13.88 -21.51
C GLY A 34 -12.57 -13.40 -20.68
N LEU A 35 -11.68 -12.57 -21.26
CA LEU A 35 -10.69 -11.83 -20.50
C LEU A 35 -11.19 -10.40 -20.23
N GLU A 36 -10.98 -9.93 -19.01
CA GLU A 36 -11.26 -8.56 -18.59
C GLU A 36 -9.99 -7.96 -17.98
N LEU A 37 -9.52 -6.85 -18.55
CA LEU A 37 -8.38 -6.11 -18.03
C LEU A 37 -8.88 -5.29 -16.82
N ILE A 38 -8.28 -5.47 -15.64
CA ILE A 38 -8.80 -4.87 -14.40
C ILE A 38 -8.31 -3.44 -14.19
N ASP A 39 -7.14 -3.10 -14.71
CA ASP A 39 -6.58 -1.77 -14.50
C ASP A 39 -5.75 -1.32 -15.70
N GLU A 40 -6.06 -0.11 -16.21
CA GLU A 40 -5.27 0.58 -17.22
C GLU A 40 -4.28 1.58 -16.57
N GLU A 41 -4.44 1.94 -15.29
CA GLU A 41 -3.58 2.89 -14.57
C GLU A 41 -2.34 2.23 -13.95
N GLU A 42 -2.40 0.94 -13.58
CA GLU A 42 -1.22 0.14 -13.20
C GLU A 42 -0.44 -0.42 -14.40
N LEU A 43 -0.95 -0.25 -15.62
CA LEU A 43 -0.18 -0.51 -16.81
C LEU A 43 0.94 0.52 -16.86
N GLY A 44 2.17 0.08 -16.57
CA GLY A 44 3.36 0.92 -16.67
C GLY A 44 3.32 1.74 -17.96
N SER A 45 3.74 3.01 -17.89
CA SER A 45 3.73 3.86 -19.09
C SER A 45 4.59 3.24 -20.19
N ASP A 46 4.40 3.64 -21.46
CA ASP A 46 5.28 3.21 -22.55
C ASP A 46 6.78 3.57 -22.31
N ASP A 47 7.09 4.42 -21.31
CA ASP A 47 8.45 4.75 -20.86
C ASP A 47 9.04 3.72 -19.88
N ASP A 48 8.21 2.82 -19.33
CA ASP A 48 8.66 1.77 -18.44
C ASP A 48 9.44 0.71 -19.23
N LYS A 49 10.61 0.30 -18.71
CA LYS A 49 11.49 -0.61 -19.46
C LYS A 49 10.99 -2.06 -19.43
N GLU A 50 10.14 -2.39 -18.48
CA GLU A 50 9.60 -3.73 -18.25
C GLU A 50 8.13 -3.66 -17.82
N PRO A 51 7.21 -3.21 -18.69
CA PRO A 51 5.83 -3.01 -18.31
C PRO A 51 5.17 -4.33 -17.89
N VAL A 52 4.44 -4.30 -16.79
CA VAL A 52 3.66 -5.42 -16.27
C VAL A 52 2.18 -5.07 -16.34
N ALA A 53 1.36 -6.02 -16.79
CA ALA A 53 -0.08 -5.92 -16.82
C ALA A 53 -0.69 -7.00 -15.91
N TYR A 54 -1.69 -6.63 -15.14
CA TYR A 54 -2.41 -7.55 -14.25
C TYR A 54 -3.78 -7.86 -14.82
N LEU A 55 -4.12 -9.14 -14.86
CA LEU A 55 -5.39 -9.60 -15.41
C LEU A 55 -6.04 -10.58 -14.45
N LEU A 56 -7.31 -10.32 -14.12
CA LEU A 56 -8.13 -11.25 -13.36
C LEU A 56 -8.85 -12.19 -14.32
N VAL A 57 -8.66 -13.48 -14.11
CA VAL A 57 -9.42 -14.50 -14.83
C VAL A 57 -10.68 -14.89 -14.05
N PRO A 58 -11.78 -15.22 -14.74
CA PRO A 58 -13.09 -15.40 -14.09
C PRO A 58 -13.14 -16.62 -13.18
N ASP A 59 -12.35 -17.67 -13.44
CA ASP A 59 -12.24 -18.86 -12.59
C ASP A 59 -10.87 -19.56 -12.70
N ALA A 60 -10.60 -20.46 -11.74
CA ALA A 60 -9.32 -21.18 -11.64
C ALA A 60 -9.09 -22.19 -12.79
N ARG A 61 -10.15 -22.65 -13.45
CA ARG A 61 -10.03 -23.55 -14.60
C ARG A 61 -9.55 -22.76 -15.82
N ALA A 62 -10.12 -21.59 -16.08
CA ALA A 62 -9.66 -20.67 -17.12
C ALA A 62 -8.20 -20.27 -16.89
N LEU A 63 -7.79 -20.03 -15.64
CA LEU A 63 -6.39 -19.78 -15.28
C LEU A 63 -5.48 -20.96 -15.68
N ALA A 64 -5.84 -22.18 -15.28
CA ALA A 64 -5.06 -23.38 -15.58
C ALA A 64 -4.98 -23.67 -17.09
N GLU A 65 -6.08 -23.46 -17.81
CA GLU A 65 -6.14 -23.60 -19.27
C GLU A 65 -5.23 -22.58 -19.95
N LEU A 66 -5.23 -21.32 -19.51
CA LEU A 66 -4.38 -20.26 -20.06
C LEU A 66 -2.89 -20.50 -19.78
N LEU A 67 -2.52 -20.91 -18.57
CA LEU A 67 -1.15 -21.33 -18.27
C LEU A 67 -0.72 -22.55 -19.08
N SER A 68 -1.65 -23.47 -19.36
CA SER A 68 -1.38 -24.61 -20.23
C SER A 68 -1.15 -24.18 -21.68
N LEU A 69 -1.90 -23.19 -22.18
CA LEU A 69 -1.72 -22.60 -23.50
C LEU A 69 -0.36 -21.90 -23.60
N TRP A 70 0.02 -21.12 -22.59
CA TRP A 70 1.33 -20.46 -22.52
C TRP A 70 2.49 -21.46 -22.54
N ARG A 71 2.40 -22.56 -21.79
CA ARG A 71 3.39 -23.64 -21.83
C ARG A 71 3.50 -24.28 -23.23
N ARG A 72 2.38 -24.52 -23.91
CA ARG A 72 2.38 -25.03 -25.28
C ARG A 72 2.98 -24.04 -26.27
N TRP A 73 2.69 -22.75 -26.11
CA TRP A 73 3.30 -21.68 -26.91
C TRP A 73 4.82 -21.66 -26.77
N ASN A 74 5.35 -21.67 -25.55
CA ASN A 74 6.80 -21.65 -25.30
C ASN A 74 7.51 -22.91 -25.81
N ALA A 75 6.80 -24.04 -25.95
CA ALA A 75 7.31 -25.29 -26.50
C ALA A 75 7.15 -25.41 -28.04
N ASP A 76 6.58 -24.40 -28.70
CA ASP A 76 6.19 -24.43 -30.13
C ASP A 76 5.23 -25.58 -30.48
N GLN A 77 4.29 -25.84 -29.57
CA GLN A 77 3.34 -26.97 -29.61
C GLN A 77 1.87 -26.53 -29.59
N LEU A 78 1.57 -25.32 -30.09
CA LEU A 78 0.18 -24.87 -30.20
C LEU A 78 -0.64 -25.78 -31.15
N GLN A 79 -1.87 -26.06 -30.76
CA GLN A 79 -2.80 -26.89 -31.51
C GLN A 79 -3.70 -26.05 -32.43
N PHE A 80 -4.32 -26.71 -33.42
CA PHE A 80 -5.29 -26.08 -34.31
C PHE A 80 -6.49 -25.55 -33.51
N GLY A 81 -6.80 -24.26 -33.66
CA GLY A 81 -7.84 -23.55 -32.86
C GLY A 81 -7.29 -22.65 -31.75
N GLU A 82 -5.99 -22.77 -31.42
CA GLU A 82 -5.33 -21.94 -30.38
C GLU A 82 -4.62 -20.71 -30.95
N THR A 83 -4.65 -20.53 -32.28
CA THR A 83 -4.01 -19.41 -33.00
C THR A 83 -4.46 -18.00 -32.61
N PRO A 84 -5.69 -17.73 -32.11
CA PRO A 84 -6.05 -16.40 -31.63
C PRO A 84 -5.17 -15.90 -30.47
N TRP A 85 -4.61 -16.79 -29.66
CA TRP A 85 -3.73 -16.45 -28.54
C TRP A 85 -2.31 -16.04 -28.95
N ARG A 86 -1.91 -16.37 -30.18
CA ARG A 86 -0.58 -16.04 -30.71
C ARG A 86 -0.29 -14.54 -30.61
N GLY A 87 -1.24 -13.70 -31.01
CA GLY A 87 -1.07 -12.25 -30.99
C GLY A 87 -0.93 -11.68 -29.58
N VAL A 88 -1.51 -12.33 -28.56
CA VAL A 88 -1.33 -11.95 -27.15
C VAL A 88 0.04 -12.42 -26.67
N PHE A 89 0.37 -13.69 -26.90
CA PHE A 89 1.60 -14.31 -26.40
C PHE A 89 2.89 -13.77 -27.04
N GLU A 90 2.84 -13.31 -28.29
CA GLU A 90 3.97 -12.62 -28.93
C GLU A 90 4.34 -11.30 -28.22
N LEU A 91 3.34 -10.67 -27.59
CA LEU A 91 3.49 -9.43 -26.83
C LEU A 91 3.88 -9.69 -25.37
N LEU A 92 4.18 -10.94 -24.98
CA LEU A 92 4.54 -11.29 -23.60
C LEU A 92 5.99 -11.73 -23.45
N ARG A 93 6.63 -11.20 -22.43
CA ARG A 93 7.88 -11.67 -21.84
C ARG A 93 7.61 -12.89 -20.99
N ASP A 94 6.62 -12.81 -20.11
CA ASP A 94 6.23 -13.89 -19.22
C ASP A 94 4.73 -13.86 -18.91
N LEU A 95 4.20 -15.01 -18.51
CA LEU A 95 2.86 -15.19 -18.00
C LEU A 95 2.88 -16.19 -16.84
N ARG A 96 2.51 -15.71 -15.66
CA ARG A 96 2.59 -16.48 -14.42
C ARG A 96 1.48 -16.09 -13.44
N PRO A 97 1.15 -16.96 -12.47
CA PRO A 97 0.29 -16.59 -11.35
C PRO A 97 0.88 -15.43 -10.53
N TRP A 98 0.01 -14.69 -9.85
CA TRP A 98 0.40 -13.81 -8.76
C TRP A 98 1.15 -14.60 -7.68
N GLY A 99 2.31 -14.10 -7.25
CA GLY A 99 3.20 -14.83 -6.37
C GLY A 99 4.07 -13.95 -5.49
N PRO A 100 5.08 -14.53 -4.83
CA PRO A 100 5.99 -13.82 -3.93
C PRO A 100 6.62 -12.56 -4.55
N GLN A 101 6.91 -12.60 -5.86
CA GLN A 101 7.46 -11.48 -6.63
C GLN A 101 6.56 -10.24 -6.67
N ASP A 102 5.24 -10.45 -6.65
CA ASP A 102 4.24 -9.39 -6.75
C ASP A 102 3.75 -8.95 -5.36
N ARG A 103 3.75 -9.88 -4.39
CA ARG A 103 3.38 -9.62 -2.99
C ARG A 103 4.36 -8.73 -2.24
N VAL A 104 5.64 -8.72 -2.65
CA VAL A 104 6.68 -7.89 -2.03
C VAL A 104 7.27 -7.03 -3.13
N GLN A 105 6.97 -5.73 -3.20
CA GLN A 105 7.55 -4.93 -4.28
C GLN A 105 9.06 -4.74 -4.06
N ARG A 106 9.81 -4.47 -5.14
CA ARG A 106 11.26 -4.25 -5.02
C ARG A 106 11.60 -3.10 -4.07
N ILE A 107 10.78 -2.05 -4.09
CA ILE A 107 10.94 -0.90 -3.20
C ILE A 107 10.73 -1.28 -1.73
N ASP A 108 9.66 -2.04 -1.43
CA ASP A 108 9.38 -2.54 -0.09
C ASP A 108 10.50 -3.46 0.42
N ALA A 109 10.99 -4.36 -0.44
CA ALA A 109 12.10 -5.24 -0.11
C ALA A 109 13.40 -4.45 0.18
N SER A 110 13.62 -3.34 -0.53
CA SER A 110 14.78 -2.47 -0.32
C SER A 110 14.68 -1.75 1.02
N PHE A 111 13.52 -1.17 1.34
CA PHE A 111 13.29 -0.56 2.66
C PHE A 111 13.40 -1.56 3.81
N LEU A 112 12.85 -2.76 3.64
CA LEU A 112 13.00 -3.82 4.63
C LEU A 112 14.47 -4.25 4.80
N ALA A 113 15.25 -4.28 3.71
CA ALA A 113 16.68 -4.61 3.77
C ALA A 113 17.48 -3.54 4.53
N GLU A 114 17.21 -2.26 4.28
CA GLU A 114 17.80 -1.13 5.02
C GLU A 114 17.43 -1.19 6.51
N GLU A 115 16.15 -1.45 6.83
CA GLU A 115 15.66 -1.49 8.21
C GLU A 115 16.31 -2.62 9.05
N ILE A 116 16.73 -3.72 8.42
CA ILE A 116 17.33 -4.88 9.11
C ILE A 116 18.86 -4.95 9.03
N GLU A 117 19.52 -4.04 8.32
CA GLU A 117 20.96 -4.16 7.98
C GLU A 117 21.86 -4.32 9.22
N GLU A 118 21.59 -3.56 10.28
CA GLU A 118 22.40 -3.53 11.50
C GLU A 118 21.80 -4.31 12.68
N ARG A 119 20.70 -5.05 12.44
CA ARG A 119 19.94 -5.76 13.49
C ARG A 119 20.34 -7.23 13.59
N GLY A 120 20.27 -7.79 14.80
CA GLY A 120 20.46 -9.22 15.06
C GLY A 120 19.32 -10.10 14.53
N GLU A 121 19.61 -11.37 14.23
CA GLU A 121 18.66 -12.31 13.58
C GLU A 121 17.30 -12.48 14.29
N ASP A 122 17.30 -12.39 15.62
CA ASP A 122 16.12 -12.59 16.46
C ASP A 122 15.48 -11.27 16.91
N GLU A 123 16.02 -10.11 16.50
CA GLU A 123 15.38 -8.82 16.74
C GLU A 123 14.09 -8.71 15.94
N LEU A 124 13.03 -8.26 16.61
CA LEU A 124 11.71 -8.12 16.02
C LEU A 124 11.57 -6.76 15.33
N VAL A 125 11.07 -6.78 14.09
CA VAL A 125 10.79 -5.59 13.30
C VAL A 125 9.33 -5.64 12.82
N PRO A 126 8.58 -4.53 12.94
CA PRO A 126 7.19 -4.48 12.52
C PRO A 126 7.07 -4.36 10.99
N LEU A 127 6.12 -5.09 10.42
CA LEU A 127 5.71 -4.92 9.04
C LEU A 127 4.21 -5.20 8.86
N GLU A 128 3.65 -4.75 7.75
CA GLU A 128 2.25 -4.93 7.41
C GLU A 128 2.08 -6.06 6.40
N ILE A 129 1.12 -6.95 6.69
CA ILE A 129 0.68 -8.00 5.77
C ILE A 129 -0.77 -7.70 5.41
N GLU A 130 -0.98 -7.21 4.19
CA GLU A 130 -2.30 -7.10 3.60
C GLU A 130 -2.76 -8.47 3.11
N LEU A 131 -3.95 -8.85 3.53
CA LEU A 131 -4.60 -10.10 3.15
C LEU A 131 -5.58 -9.86 2.02
N ILE A 132 -5.75 -10.88 1.21
CA ILE A 132 -6.80 -10.92 0.21
C ILE A 132 -8.14 -10.81 0.90
N TYR A 133 -8.88 -9.76 0.57
CA TYR A 133 -10.17 -9.55 1.20
C TYR A 133 -11.18 -10.63 0.78
N ARG A 134 -11.75 -11.31 1.77
CA ARG A 134 -12.85 -12.26 1.58
C ARG A 134 -14.10 -11.71 2.25
N ALA A 135 -15.18 -11.58 1.47
CA ALA A 135 -16.47 -11.12 1.97
C ALA A 135 -17.06 -12.08 3.03
N SER A 136 -16.85 -13.39 2.86
CA SER A 136 -17.26 -14.40 3.84
C SER A 136 -16.33 -14.36 5.06
N GLU A 137 -16.88 -14.02 6.23
CA GLU A 137 -16.11 -13.96 7.48
C GLU A 137 -15.46 -15.28 7.86
N VAL A 138 -16.16 -16.40 7.65
CA VAL A 138 -15.61 -17.74 7.93
C VAL A 138 -14.38 -18.02 7.07
N GLN A 139 -14.44 -17.66 5.78
CA GLN A 139 -13.28 -17.83 4.89
C GLN A 139 -12.17 -16.84 5.24
N ALA A 140 -12.51 -15.57 5.50
CA ALA A 140 -11.55 -14.55 5.91
C ALA A 140 -10.78 -14.98 7.17
N GLN A 141 -11.48 -15.51 8.18
CA GLN A 141 -10.86 -16.00 9.40
C GLN A 141 -9.96 -17.19 9.13
N ALA A 142 -10.40 -18.18 8.35
CA ALA A 142 -9.57 -19.35 8.02
C ALA A 142 -8.27 -18.96 7.29
N ARG A 143 -8.33 -17.95 6.40
CA ARG A 143 -7.16 -17.43 5.67
C ARG A 143 -6.26 -16.59 6.55
N GLU A 144 -6.83 -15.78 7.44
CA GLU A 144 -6.07 -15.07 8.47
C GLU A 144 -5.34 -16.04 9.39
N ASP A 145 -6.00 -17.11 9.85
CA ASP A 145 -5.43 -18.12 10.75
C ASP A 145 -4.23 -18.85 10.10
N GLU A 146 -4.27 -19.09 8.79
CA GLU A 146 -3.15 -19.63 8.02
C GLU A 146 -1.92 -18.72 8.08
N VAL A 147 -2.10 -17.42 7.86
CA VAL A 147 -1.01 -16.42 7.95
C VAL A 147 -0.52 -16.26 9.38
N ARG A 148 -1.44 -16.20 10.36
CA ARG A 148 -1.09 -16.14 11.78
C ARG A 148 -0.22 -17.33 12.19
N ALA A 149 -0.60 -18.53 11.79
CA ALA A 149 0.18 -19.73 12.07
C ALA A 149 1.59 -19.65 11.46
N ALA A 150 1.72 -19.15 10.24
CA ALA A 150 3.01 -18.99 9.57
C ALA A 150 3.92 -17.93 10.20
N VAL A 151 3.33 -16.84 10.72
CA VAL A 151 4.04 -15.81 11.50
C VAL A 151 4.53 -16.39 12.82
N THR A 152 3.64 -17.03 13.59
CA THR A 152 4.00 -17.63 14.88
C THR A 152 5.01 -18.77 14.73
N ALA A 153 4.92 -19.59 13.68
CA ALA A 153 5.89 -20.64 13.40
C ALA A 153 7.31 -20.10 13.15
N ARG A 154 7.42 -18.82 12.75
CA ARG A 154 8.70 -18.12 12.57
C ARG A 154 9.15 -17.35 13.81
N GLY A 155 8.41 -17.41 14.91
CA GLY A 155 8.71 -16.68 16.13
C GLY A 155 8.31 -15.21 16.08
N GLY A 156 7.37 -14.85 15.18
CA GLY A 156 6.75 -13.54 15.16
C GLY A 156 5.43 -13.49 15.92
N ASP A 157 4.93 -12.27 16.11
CA ASP A 157 3.71 -11.97 16.84
C ASP A 157 2.75 -11.12 16.01
N ILE A 158 1.45 -11.28 16.25
CA ILE A 158 0.42 -10.44 15.64
C ILE A 158 0.11 -9.29 16.58
N ILE A 159 0.37 -8.07 16.11
CA ILE A 159 0.29 -6.85 16.92
C ILE A 159 -1.06 -6.18 16.77
N SER A 160 -1.56 -6.09 15.55
CA SER A 160 -2.85 -5.49 15.24
C SER A 160 -3.52 -6.14 14.05
N ARG A 161 -4.83 -5.97 13.97
CA ARG A 161 -5.68 -6.46 12.89
C ARG A 161 -6.64 -5.35 12.49
N ALA A 162 -6.79 -5.12 11.19
CA ALA A 162 -7.83 -4.27 10.64
C ALA A 162 -8.63 -5.07 9.60
N ARG A 163 -9.96 -4.98 9.66
CA ARG A 163 -10.85 -5.52 8.64
C ARG A 163 -11.99 -4.53 8.43
N LEU A 164 -12.06 -3.92 7.26
CA LEU A 164 -12.99 -2.86 6.90
C LEU A 164 -13.80 -3.30 5.68
N PRO A 165 -15.02 -3.82 5.88
CA PRO A 165 -15.84 -4.35 4.79
C PRO A 165 -16.21 -3.32 3.73
N ASP A 166 -16.40 -2.06 4.11
CA ASP A 166 -16.87 -0.98 3.24
C ASP A 166 -15.88 -0.63 2.13
N ILE A 167 -14.59 -0.93 2.34
CA ILE A 167 -13.51 -0.70 1.38
C ILE A 167 -12.78 -1.99 1.00
N ALA A 168 -13.35 -3.15 1.32
CA ALA A 168 -12.75 -4.46 1.07
C ALA A 168 -11.28 -4.56 1.55
N TYR A 169 -10.99 -4.07 2.76
CA TYR A 169 -9.64 -4.07 3.32
C TYR A 169 -9.50 -5.07 4.47
N HIS A 170 -8.40 -5.81 4.50
CA HIS A 170 -8.06 -6.75 5.58
C HIS A 170 -6.54 -6.84 5.72
N ALA A 171 -6.00 -6.47 6.87
CA ALA A 171 -4.55 -6.51 7.10
C ALA A 171 -4.19 -6.86 8.54
N LEU A 172 -2.94 -7.29 8.70
CA LEU A 172 -2.28 -7.58 9.96
C LEU A 172 -1.03 -6.71 10.10
N LEU A 173 -0.83 -6.10 11.26
CA LEU A 173 0.48 -5.61 11.69
C LEU A 173 1.13 -6.72 12.48
N VAL A 174 2.35 -7.11 12.08
CA VAL A 174 3.08 -8.21 12.71
C VAL A 174 4.48 -7.79 13.08
N ASP A 175 5.00 -8.33 14.17
CA ASP A 175 6.42 -8.28 14.51
C ASP A 175 7.05 -9.58 14.01
N LEU A 176 8.11 -9.49 13.21
CA LEU A 176 8.84 -10.65 12.70
C LEU A 176 10.34 -10.54 13.04
N PRO A 177 11.01 -11.66 13.37
CA PRO A 177 12.45 -11.64 13.55
C PRO A 177 13.15 -11.37 12.21
N VAL A 178 14.29 -10.67 12.24
CA VAL A 178 15.11 -10.32 11.06
C VAL A 178 15.30 -11.50 10.10
N ARG A 179 15.56 -12.71 10.61
CA ARG A 179 15.70 -13.93 9.77
C ARG A 179 14.47 -14.23 8.92
N ALA A 180 13.27 -14.01 9.44
CA ALA A 180 12.01 -14.22 8.71
C ALA A 180 11.75 -13.10 7.69
N ILE A 181 12.23 -11.88 7.97
CA ILE A 181 12.16 -10.76 7.02
C ILE A 181 13.10 -11.00 5.84
N ARG A 182 14.28 -11.59 6.06
CA ARG A 182 15.15 -12.01 4.95
C ARG A 182 14.50 -13.05 4.06
N GLU A 183 13.77 -14.03 4.62
CA GLU A 183 12.97 -14.96 3.79
C GLU A 183 11.94 -14.23 2.91
N ILE A 184 11.36 -13.12 3.40
CA ILE A 184 10.43 -12.28 2.64
C ILE A 184 11.15 -11.52 1.53
N ILE A 185 12.28 -10.87 1.84
CA ILE A 185 13.12 -10.13 0.88
C ILE A 185 13.62 -11.05 -0.23
N ASP A 186 14.12 -12.23 0.15
CA ASP A 186 14.64 -13.26 -0.76
C ASP A 186 13.52 -14.03 -1.48
N ARG A 187 12.26 -13.80 -1.10
CA ARG A 187 11.07 -14.47 -1.66
C ARG A 187 11.18 -15.99 -1.57
N ALA A 188 11.68 -16.47 -0.43
CA ALA A 188 11.97 -17.88 -0.20
C ALA A 188 10.72 -18.75 -0.40
N GLU A 189 10.91 -19.91 -1.04
CA GLU A 189 9.86 -20.92 -1.13
C GLU A 189 9.42 -21.36 0.27
N GLY A 190 8.11 -21.38 0.50
CA GLY A 190 7.55 -21.70 1.82
C GLY A 190 7.64 -20.56 2.84
N GLY A 191 8.22 -19.40 2.48
CA GLY A 191 8.18 -18.14 3.21
C GLY A 191 6.76 -17.58 3.37
N ILE A 192 6.58 -16.56 4.22
CA ILE A 192 5.27 -15.89 4.40
C ILE A 192 4.75 -15.31 3.08
N ALA A 193 5.64 -14.74 2.26
CA ALA A 193 5.30 -14.24 0.92
C ALA A 193 4.78 -15.33 -0.04
N SER A 194 4.99 -16.63 0.26
CA SER A 194 4.47 -17.74 -0.55
C SER A 194 3.00 -18.09 -0.24
N LEU A 195 2.47 -17.64 0.90
CA LEU A 195 1.12 -18.01 1.34
C LEU A 195 0.04 -17.43 0.42
N GLU A 196 -0.92 -18.27 0.02
CA GLU A 196 -2.03 -17.84 -0.85
C GLU A 196 -2.77 -16.61 -0.32
N PRO A 197 -3.15 -16.53 0.98
CA PRO A 197 -3.90 -15.41 1.54
C PRO A 197 -3.23 -14.03 1.45
N VAL A 198 -1.92 -13.96 1.19
CA VAL A 198 -1.18 -12.70 1.22
C VAL A 198 -1.36 -11.94 -0.09
N MET A 199 -1.79 -10.68 0.02
CA MET A 199 -1.91 -9.74 -1.10
C MET A 199 -0.64 -8.90 -1.23
N HIS A 200 -0.26 -8.19 -0.16
CA HIS A 200 0.96 -7.39 -0.10
C HIS A 200 1.67 -7.56 1.25
N ILE A 201 2.99 -7.43 1.24
CA ILE A 201 3.83 -7.27 2.42
C ILE A 201 4.62 -5.99 2.27
N ARG A 202 4.46 -5.06 3.21
CA ARG A 202 5.06 -3.74 3.17
C ARG A 202 5.72 -3.43 4.51
N PRO A 203 6.83 -2.67 4.55
CA PRO A 203 7.30 -2.09 5.80
C PRO A 203 6.19 -1.23 6.42
N GLN A 204 6.18 -1.11 7.75
CA GLN A 204 5.32 -0.09 8.35
C GLN A 204 5.81 1.27 7.85
N SER A 205 4.89 2.08 7.31
CA SER A 205 5.21 3.38 6.72
C SER A 205 6.14 4.18 7.64
N LEU A 206 7.34 4.49 7.15
CA LEU A 206 8.27 5.38 7.81
C LEU A 206 8.09 6.77 7.20
N ALA A 207 7.69 7.74 8.02
CA ALA A 207 7.72 9.13 7.61
C ALA A 207 9.16 9.62 7.63
N THR A 208 9.61 10.20 6.51
CA THR A 208 10.89 10.88 6.45
C THR A 208 10.82 12.10 7.36
N THR A 209 11.69 12.17 8.37
CA THR A 209 11.82 13.37 9.21
C THR A 209 12.16 14.56 8.32
N ILE A 210 11.39 15.65 8.42
CA ILE A 210 11.74 16.92 7.80
C ILE A 210 12.79 17.59 8.70
N GLU A 211 13.94 17.96 8.15
CA GLU A 211 14.84 18.91 8.79
C GLU A 211 14.18 20.29 8.74
N ILE A 212 13.69 20.76 9.89
CA ILE A 212 13.17 22.12 10.03
C ILE A 212 14.28 23.00 10.59
N GLU A 213 14.48 24.18 9.98
CA GLU A 213 15.38 25.21 10.51
C GLU A 213 15.00 25.62 11.94
N ASP A 214 15.97 26.14 12.70
CA ASP A 214 15.79 26.56 14.08
C ASP A 214 14.55 27.43 14.29
N VAL A 215 13.85 27.18 15.39
CA VAL A 215 12.63 27.91 15.77
C VAL A 215 12.92 29.41 15.84
N THR A 216 12.33 30.17 14.93
CA THR A 216 12.31 31.63 15.00
C THR A 216 11.14 32.09 15.87
N ASP A 217 11.30 33.25 16.51
CA ASP A 217 10.29 33.78 17.43
C ASP A 217 8.94 33.93 16.69
N ALA A 218 7.92 33.24 17.19
CA ALA A 218 6.61 33.24 16.55
C ALA A 218 6.01 34.64 16.67
N GLY A 219 6.02 35.39 15.58
CA GLY A 219 5.42 36.72 15.53
C GLY A 219 3.97 36.71 16.03
N THR A 220 3.49 37.86 16.51
CA THR A 220 2.13 37.99 17.04
C THR A 220 1.07 37.62 16.00
N ALA A 221 0.09 36.81 16.41
CA ALA A 221 -1.07 36.49 15.59
C ALA A 221 -1.87 37.76 15.26
N ALA A 222 -2.10 38.00 13.97
CA ALA A 222 -3.05 39.03 13.54
C ALA A 222 -4.48 38.63 13.97
N ALA A 223 -5.34 39.62 14.20
CA ALA A 223 -6.75 39.35 14.49
C ALA A 223 -7.40 38.65 13.29
N VAL A 224 -7.68 37.36 13.45
CA VAL A 224 -8.35 36.56 12.43
C VAL A 224 -9.85 36.86 12.51
N GLY A 225 -10.45 37.24 11.37
CA GLY A 225 -11.90 37.42 11.26
C GLY A 225 -12.66 36.09 11.38
N ASN A 226 -13.97 36.11 11.14
CA ASN A 226 -14.76 34.87 11.13
C ASN A 226 -14.31 33.94 9.99
N LEU A 227 -13.66 32.83 10.37
CA LEU A 227 -13.22 31.80 9.43
C LEU A 227 -14.38 30.91 9.01
N ARG A 228 -14.47 30.63 7.71
CA ARG A 228 -15.47 29.70 7.17
C ARG A 228 -15.13 28.25 7.52
N GLU A 229 -16.11 27.38 7.35
CA GLU A 229 -15.96 25.93 7.54
C GLU A 229 -14.87 25.33 6.64
N PRO A 230 -14.20 24.25 7.12
CA PRO A 230 -13.18 23.55 6.37
C PRO A 230 -13.75 22.87 5.13
N ILE A 231 -12.94 22.83 4.08
CA ILE A 231 -13.22 22.10 2.82
C ILE A 231 -12.06 21.17 2.43
N LEU A 232 -11.02 21.11 3.28
CA LEU A 232 -9.80 20.34 3.12
C LEU A 232 -9.50 19.68 4.47
N ALA A 233 -9.10 18.42 4.41
CA ALA A 233 -8.55 17.67 5.52
C ALA A 233 -7.04 17.49 5.34
N LEU A 234 -6.28 17.67 6.42
CA LEU A 234 -4.86 17.35 6.52
C LEU A 234 -4.73 16.03 7.28
N LEU A 235 -4.23 14.98 6.61
CA LEU A 235 -3.88 13.70 7.21
C LEU A 235 -2.36 13.69 7.39
N ASP A 236 -1.91 13.95 8.61
CA ASP A 236 -0.49 14.23 8.88
C ASP A 236 -0.13 13.94 10.36
N GLY A 237 1.03 14.39 10.83
CA GLY A 237 1.42 14.37 12.23
C GLY A 237 0.53 15.23 13.11
N VAL A 238 0.53 14.93 14.41
CA VAL A 238 -0.15 15.76 15.42
C VAL A 238 0.39 17.20 15.32
N PRO A 239 -0.46 18.22 15.06
CA PRO A 239 -0.02 19.61 15.07
C PRO A 239 0.05 20.17 16.49
N VAL A 240 0.77 21.27 16.67
CA VAL A 240 0.64 22.12 17.86
C VAL A 240 -0.69 22.88 17.77
N ALA A 241 -1.78 22.27 18.23
CA ALA A 241 -3.13 22.80 18.11
C ALA A 241 -3.30 24.19 18.72
N ALA A 242 -2.61 24.47 19.84
CA ALA A 242 -2.65 25.76 20.53
C ALA A 242 -1.62 26.78 19.99
N HIS A 243 -0.98 26.52 18.85
CA HIS A 243 0.03 27.42 18.29
C HIS A 243 -0.58 28.80 17.98
N PRO A 244 0.01 29.92 18.42
CA PRO A 244 -0.62 31.25 18.31
C PRO A 244 -1.08 31.62 16.89
N LEU A 245 -0.32 31.20 15.88
CA LEU A 245 -0.61 31.50 14.47
C LEU A 245 -1.54 30.48 13.79
N LEU A 246 -1.88 29.38 14.44
CA LEU A 246 -2.67 28.29 13.84
C LEU A 246 -3.96 28.00 14.60
N ALA A 247 -4.02 28.25 15.92
CA ALA A 247 -5.10 27.82 16.79
C ALA A 247 -6.51 28.22 16.30
N ALA A 248 -6.66 29.40 15.70
CA ALA A 248 -7.94 29.82 15.13
C ALA A 248 -8.35 29.00 13.89
N HIS A 249 -7.38 28.48 13.14
CA HIS A 249 -7.58 27.78 11.87
C HIS A 249 -7.73 26.26 12.02
N LEU A 250 -7.25 25.65 13.10
CA LEU A 250 -7.23 24.18 13.21
C LEU A 250 -8.51 23.64 13.85
N VAL A 251 -9.10 22.63 13.20
CA VAL A 251 -10.10 21.74 13.79
C VAL A 251 -9.48 20.36 13.84
N VAL A 252 -8.87 20.03 14.99
CA VAL A 252 -8.20 18.75 15.20
C VAL A 252 -9.23 17.69 15.58
N ASP A 253 -9.27 16.62 14.80
CA ASP A 253 -10.06 15.41 15.02
C ASP A 253 -9.12 14.23 15.23
N ASP A 254 -8.74 14.04 16.50
CA ASP A 254 -7.82 12.99 16.91
C ASP A 254 -8.56 11.65 17.11
N GLN A 255 -8.98 11.05 16.00
CA GLN A 255 -9.67 9.75 15.96
C GLN A 255 -8.81 8.60 16.54
N PHE A 256 -7.53 8.89 16.73
CA PHE A 256 -6.45 7.98 16.94
C PHE A 256 -5.78 8.17 18.31
N ASP A 257 -6.26 9.12 19.12
CA ASP A 257 -5.74 9.44 20.46
C ASP A 257 -4.20 9.63 20.48
N LEU A 258 -3.66 10.32 19.46
CA LEU A 258 -2.23 10.56 19.30
C LEU A 258 -1.77 11.84 20.00
N GLU A 259 -2.64 12.85 20.06
CA GLU A 259 -2.31 14.15 20.59
C GLU A 259 -1.82 14.10 22.05
N PRO A 260 -2.49 13.38 22.98
CA PRO A 260 -2.05 13.32 24.37
C PRO A 260 -0.66 12.67 24.55
N HIS A 261 -0.23 11.88 23.58
CA HIS A 261 1.01 11.10 23.64
C HIS A 261 2.14 11.69 22.77
N ALA A 262 1.87 12.75 22.01
CA ALA A 262 2.86 13.45 21.21
C ALA A 262 3.39 14.70 21.96
N PRO A 263 4.65 14.71 22.42
CA PRO A 263 5.28 15.89 23.00
C PRO A 263 5.29 17.07 22.03
N VAL A 264 5.08 18.29 22.53
CA VAL A 264 4.95 19.50 21.69
C VAL A 264 6.17 19.74 20.80
N ASP A 265 7.37 19.47 21.31
CA ASP A 265 8.65 19.57 20.61
C ASP A 265 8.84 18.53 19.50
N GLN A 266 7.94 17.55 19.41
CA GLN A 266 7.95 16.50 18.40
C GLN A 266 6.78 16.58 17.42
N ARG A 267 5.96 17.63 17.50
CA ARG A 267 4.81 17.91 16.63
C ARG A 267 5.22 18.76 15.43
N VAL A 268 6.19 18.26 14.67
CA VAL A 268 6.98 19.08 13.75
C VAL A 268 6.33 19.10 12.36
N HIS A 269 6.21 17.96 11.70
CA HIS A 269 5.67 17.82 10.35
C HIS A 269 4.22 18.31 10.25
N GLY A 270 3.36 17.86 11.16
CA GLY A 270 1.95 18.27 11.20
C GLY A 270 1.75 19.77 11.36
N THR A 271 2.57 20.41 12.19
CA THR A 271 2.54 21.87 12.40
C THR A 271 3.05 22.62 11.17
N ALA A 272 4.12 22.13 10.54
CA ALA A 272 4.68 22.74 9.34
C ALA A 272 3.69 22.68 8.17
N MET A 273 3.07 21.52 7.93
CA MET A 273 2.08 21.33 6.87
C MET A 273 0.82 22.17 7.12
N ALA A 274 0.34 22.22 8.36
CA ALA A 274 -0.74 23.12 8.74
C ALA A 274 -0.37 24.61 8.50
N SER A 275 0.87 25.01 8.81
CA SER A 275 1.34 26.37 8.54
C SER A 275 1.41 26.68 7.05
N LEU A 276 1.91 25.76 6.22
CA LEU A 276 1.96 25.94 4.78
C LEU A 276 0.56 26.08 4.17
N LEU A 277 -0.41 25.28 4.63
CA LEU A 277 -1.79 25.37 4.18
C LEU A 277 -2.46 26.70 4.58
N VAL A 278 -2.18 27.18 5.80
CA VAL A 278 -2.82 28.40 6.32
C VAL A 278 -2.13 29.65 5.80
N HIS A 279 -0.80 29.70 5.81
CA HIS A 279 -0.02 30.92 5.59
C HIS A 279 0.74 30.93 4.25
N GLY A 280 0.82 29.79 3.55
CA GLY A 280 1.69 29.66 2.38
C GLY A 280 3.17 29.76 2.76
N ASP A 281 3.99 30.14 1.77
CA ASP A 281 5.40 30.45 2.01
C ASP A 281 5.52 31.73 2.86
N ARG A 282 6.06 31.59 4.07
CA ARG A 282 6.26 32.72 4.98
C ARG A 282 7.31 33.72 4.50
N ASN A 283 8.22 33.31 3.60
CA ASN A 283 9.18 34.20 2.97
C ASN A 283 8.55 35.04 1.85
N ASN A 284 7.34 34.67 1.40
CA ASN A 284 6.57 35.37 0.39
C ASN A 284 5.14 35.66 0.89
N PRO A 285 4.94 36.75 1.67
CA PRO A 285 3.72 36.99 2.40
C PRO A 285 2.46 36.98 1.50
N ALA A 286 1.58 36.02 1.77
CA ALA A 286 0.25 35.93 1.18
C ALA A 286 -0.82 36.11 2.26
N PRO A 287 -2.07 36.48 1.88
CA PRO A 287 -3.18 36.45 2.82
C PRO A 287 -3.38 35.03 3.36
N ALA A 288 -3.52 34.92 4.69
CA ALA A 288 -3.83 33.65 5.33
C ALA A 288 -5.17 33.09 4.82
N LEU A 289 -5.29 31.76 4.85
CA LEU A 289 -6.47 31.03 4.41
C LEU A 289 -7.71 31.53 5.18
N PRO A 290 -8.76 32.06 4.50
CA PRO A 290 -9.96 32.58 5.15
C PRO A 290 -10.94 31.46 5.56
N ARG A 291 -10.40 30.30 5.94
CA ARG A 291 -11.13 29.09 6.36
C ARG A 291 -10.34 28.38 7.46
N ARG A 292 -11.04 27.58 8.24
CA ARG A 292 -10.43 26.53 9.05
C ARG A 292 -9.97 25.38 8.16
N ILE A 293 -9.05 24.57 8.65
CA ILE A 293 -8.67 23.28 8.09
C ILE A 293 -9.04 22.18 9.09
N HIS A 294 -9.52 21.06 8.57
CA HIS A 294 -9.75 19.87 9.38
C HIS A 294 -8.44 19.08 9.44
N VAL A 295 -8.03 18.64 10.61
CA VAL A 295 -6.78 17.89 10.78
C VAL A 295 -7.11 16.56 11.42
N VAL A 296 -6.71 15.47 10.76
CA VAL A 296 -6.84 14.10 11.28
C VAL A 296 -5.41 13.57 11.49
N PRO A 297 -4.89 13.61 12.73
CA PRO A 297 -3.55 13.12 13.00
C PRO A 297 -3.44 11.61 12.75
N VAL A 298 -2.52 11.20 11.88
CA VAL A 298 -2.20 9.79 11.58
C VAL A 298 -0.81 9.39 12.10
N MET A 299 0.04 10.38 12.41
CA MET A 299 1.36 10.20 13.00
C MET A 299 1.46 10.92 14.35
N GLY A 300 2.08 10.28 15.34
CA GLY A 300 2.17 10.76 16.73
C GLY A 300 3.55 11.37 17.05
N ALA A 301 4.12 10.93 18.16
CA ALA A 301 5.43 11.39 18.65
C ALA A 301 6.54 11.17 17.60
N GLY A 302 7.28 12.24 17.31
CA GLY A 302 8.37 12.25 16.33
C GLY A 302 7.89 12.06 14.90
N ASP A 303 6.64 12.46 14.60
CA ASP A 303 5.96 12.27 13.32
C ASP A 303 6.00 10.81 12.84
N ARG A 304 5.91 9.86 13.79
CA ARG A 304 5.87 8.42 13.49
C ARG A 304 4.47 7.85 13.54
N PHE A 305 4.18 6.88 12.68
CA PHE A 305 2.97 6.08 12.82
C PHE A 305 2.96 5.32 14.16
N PRO A 306 1.77 5.04 14.73
CA PRO A 306 1.65 4.25 15.94
C PRO A 306 2.28 2.86 15.79
N ALA A 307 3.32 2.57 16.58
CA ALA A 307 4.12 1.35 16.45
C ALA A 307 3.34 0.04 16.68
N ARG A 308 2.17 0.10 17.33
CA ARG A 308 1.42 -1.10 17.74
C ARG A 308 -0.01 -1.18 17.21
N ARG A 309 -0.33 -0.42 16.16
CA ARG A 309 -1.61 -0.55 15.48
C ARG A 309 -1.55 -0.10 14.03
N LEU A 310 -2.47 -0.62 13.23
CA LEU A 310 -2.70 -0.14 11.87
C LEU A 310 -3.45 1.20 11.92
N VAL A 311 -3.09 2.11 11.02
CA VAL A 311 -3.79 3.38 10.80
C VAL A 311 -4.46 3.29 9.44
N VAL A 312 -5.76 3.03 9.45
CA VAL A 312 -6.58 2.72 8.27
C VAL A 312 -7.94 3.38 8.39
#